data_AF-A0A2G9RA77-F1
#
_entry.id   AF-A0A2G9RA77-F1
#
_cell.length_a   1.000
_cell.length_b   1.000
_cell.length_c   1.000
_cell.angle_alpha   90.00
_cell.angle_beta   90.00
_cell.angle_gamma   90.00
#
_symmetry.space_group_name_H-M   'P 1'
#
loop_
_entity.id
_entity.type
_entity.pdbx_description
1 polymer ?
#
loop_
_entity_poly.entity_id
_entity_poly.type
_entity_poly.pdbx_seq_one_letter_code
_entity_poly.pdbx_strand_id
1 'polypeptide(L)'
;MTSQESAPNLTVQAEDPLEGLLLEDKSQFKTCSQIGFYRRQKLLHPDQSPYLAQLDTLKTENGIATLNIIHQRTKVPLQLQVIAVEGNIVRLKIKELSPLKPRYEVPDVLVKEPTTERFNILLQETETVVLEHPSGTSKVHINSQPFSIMVTQEDKALFGINSQGFLYFEHLRLPPEKRYKISG
;
A
#
# COMPACT_ATOMS: atom_id res chain seq x y z
N MET A 1 57.91 18.03 68.00
CA MET A 1 57.25 16.73 67.75
C MET A 1 55.79 17.05 67.50
N THR A 2 55.45 17.23 66.23
CA THR A 2 54.12 17.69 65.80
C THR A 2 53.68 16.71 64.74
N SER A 3 52.67 15.91 65.09
CA SER A 3 52.17 14.79 64.33
C SER A 3 51.57 15.25 62.99
N GLN A 4 52.00 14.61 61.89
CA GLN A 4 51.30 14.68 60.62
C GLN A 4 50.06 13.78 60.69
N GLU A 5 48.89 14.36 60.53
CA GLU A 5 47.63 13.65 60.34
C GLU A 5 47.30 13.71 58.84
N SER A 6 47.28 12.54 58.19
CA SER A 6 46.99 12.40 56.76
C SER A 6 45.50 12.57 56.50
N ALA A 7 45.14 13.48 55.58
CA ALA A 7 43.77 13.65 55.13
C ALA A 7 43.26 12.38 54.40
N PRO A 8 41.98 11.98 54.60
CA PRO A 8 41.42 10.84 53.88
C PRO A 8 41.19 11.19 52.41
N ASN A 9 41.61 10.28 51.53
CA ASN A 9 41.43 10.37 50.09
C ASN A 9 39.95 10.07 49.75
N LEU A 10 39.12 11.10 49.58
CA LEU A 10 37.77 10.96 49.06
C LEU A 10 37.85 10.66 47.56
N THR A 11 37.90 9.37 47.23
CA THR A 11 37.58 8.91 45.88
C THR A 11 36.08 9.11 45.71
N VAL A 12 35.67 10.18 45.03
CA VAL A 12 34.30 10.31 44.53
C VAL A 12 34.15 9.26 43.44
N GLN A 13 33.55 8.13 43.77
CA GLN A 13 32.99 7.26 42.75
C GLN A 13 31.86 8.05 42.10
N ALA A 14 32.05 8.44 40.85
CA ALA A 14 30.94 8.84 40.00
C ALA A 14 30.09 7.59 39.83
N GLU A 15 29.04 7.46 40.64
CA GLU A 15 27.95 6.53 40.33
C GLU A 15 27.34 7.00 39.01
N ASP A 16 27.51 6.18 37.99
CA ASP A 16 27.00 6.37 36.64
C ASP A 16 25.47 6.26 36.70
N PRO A 17 24.68 7.34 36.56
CA PRO A 17 23.25 7.28 36.79
C PRO A 17 22.55 6.85 35.50
N LEU A 18 22.71 5.58 35.12
CA LEU A 18 22.02 4.98 33.96
C LEU A 18 21.63 3.51 34.16
N GLU A 19 21.76 2.96 35.38
CA GLU A 19 21.14 1.67 35.72
C GLU A 19 19.63 1.84 35.90
N GLY A 20 18.91 1.84 34.79
CA GLY A 20 17.44 1.90 34.82
C GLY A 20 16.75 1.98 33.47
N LEU A 21 17.48 2.13 32.35
CA LEU A 21 16.85 1.94 31.04
C LEU A 21 16.65 0.44 30.80
N LEU A 22 15.39 0.00 30.85
CA LEU A 22 14.95 -1.24 30.22
C LEU A 22 15.24 -1.12 28.71
N LEU A 23 16.43 -1.56 28.30
CA LEU A 23 16.79 -1.68 26.90
C LEU A 23 15.97 -2.85 26.33
N GLU A 24 14.98 -2.53 25.51
CA GLU A 24 14.21 -3.54 24.79
C GLU A 24 15.14 -4.46 23.98
N ASP A 25 15.01 -5.77 24.19
CA ASP A 25 15.74 -6.76 23.40
C ASP A 25 15.16 -6.82 21.98
N LYS A 26 15.82 -6.13 21.05
CA LYS A 26 15.43 -6.04 19.64
C LYS A 26 15.40 -7.41 18.94
N SER A 27 16.05 -8.43 19.49
CA SER A 27 16.06 -9.78 18.89
C SER A 27 14.69 -10.48 18.93
N GLN A 28 13.78 -10.00 19.78
CA GLN A 28 12.41 -10.52 19.89
C GLN A 28 11.52 -10.10 18.72
N PHE A 29 11.92 -9.10 17.94
CA PHE A 29 11.12 -8.56 16.84
C PHE A 29 11.64 -9.05 15.48
N LYS A 30 10.70 -9.39 14.58
CA LYS A 30 11.05 -9.80 13.23
C LYS A 30 11.65 -8.62 12.45
N THR A 31 12.84 -8.81 11.93
CA THR A 31 13.42 -7.92 10.93
C THR A 31 12.73 -8.09 9.58
N CYS A 32 12.82 -7.07 8.74
CA CYS A 32 12.27 -7.08 7.38
C CYS A 32 12.72 -8.29 6.54
N SER A 33 13.94 -8.78 6.73
CA SER A 33 14.48 -9.93 6.03
C SER A 33 13.86 -11.26 6.47
N GLN A 34 13.36 -11.34 7.71
CA GLN A 34 12.67 -12.51 8.26
C GLN A 34 11.19 -12.57 7.83
N ILE A 35 10.63 -11.47 7.31
CA ILE A 35 9.22 -11.39 6.89
C ILE A 35 9.12 -11.64 5.37
N GLY A 36 8.62 -12.82 5.01
CA GLY A 36 8.62 -13.29 3.61
C GLY A 36 7.90 -12.36 2.61
N PHE A 37 6.72 -11.84 2.94
CA PHE A 37 5.97 -10.96 2.03
C PHE A 37 6.66 -9.60 1.87
N TYR A 38 7.20 -9.05 2.96
CA TYR A 38 7.91 -7.78 2.97
C TYR A 38 9.17 -7.85 2.10
N ARG A 39 9.94 -8.93 2.28
CA ARG A 39 11.13 -9.18 1.46
C ARG A 39 10.80 -9.25 -0.03
N ARG A 40 9.72 -9.93 -0.42
CA ARG A 40 9.29 -10.00 -1.84
C ARG A 40 8.91 -8.62 -2.39
N GLN A 41 8.21 -7.79 -1.62
CA GLN A 41 7.87 -6.43 -2.05
C GLN A 41 9.09 -5.51 -2.16
N LYS A 42 10.09 -5.66 -1.28
CA LYS A 42 11.33 -4.87 -1.35
C LYS A 42 12.23 -5.20 -2.55
N LEU A 43 12.05 -6.37 -3.16
CA LEU A 43 12.79 -6.79 -4.35
C LEU A 43 12.16 -6.30 -5.66
N LEU A 44 11.06 -5.54 -5.59
CA LEU A 44 10.48 -4.92 -6.77
C LEU A 44 11.42 -3.84 -7.31
N HIS A 45 11.49 -3.74 -8.63
CA HIS A 45 12.26 -2.71 -9.32
C HIS A 45 11.33 -1.57 -9.76
N PRO A 46 11.78 -0.31 -9.65
CA PRO A 46 11.01 0.82 -10.16
C PRO A 46 10.80 0.70 -11.67
N ASP A 47 9.75 1.36 -12.17
CA ASP A 47 9.42 1.51 -13.60
C ASP A 47 9.17 0.20 -14.36
N GLN A 48 9.02 -0.91 -13.65
CA GLN A 48 8.73 -2.24 -14.22
C GLN A 48 7.36 -2.76 -13.82
N SER A 49 6.35 -1.87 -13.74
CA SER A 49 5.00 -2.31 -13.38
C SER A 49 4.44 -3.24 -14.45
N PRO A 50 4.08 -4.48 -14.12
CA PRO A 50 3.55 -5.42 -15.11
C PRO A 50 2.03 -5.28 -15.27
N TYR A 51 1.42 -4.23 -14.72
CA TYR A 51 -0.03 -4.03 -14.69
C TYR A 51 -0.47 -3.15 -15.85
N LEU A 52 -1.56 -3.57 -16.50
CA LEU A 52 -2.23 -2.84 -17.57
C LEU A 52 -3.68 -2.60 -17.16
N ALA A 53 -4.19 -1.38 -17.28
CA ALA A 53 -5.59 -1.07 -17.10
C ALA A 53 -6.35 -1.18 -18.43
N GLN A 54 -7.43 -1.97 -18.43
CA GLN A 54 -8.30 -2.19 -19.58
C GLN A 54 -9.39 -1.11 -19.57
N LEU A 55 -9.09 0.06 -20.12
CA LEU A 55 -9.94 1.26 -20.00
C LEU A 55 -11.29 1.13 -20.70
N ASP A 56 -11.39 0.26 -21.71
CA ASP A 56 -12.63 -0.13 -22.39
C ASP A 56 -13.62 -0.85 -21.45
N THR A 57 -13.15 -1.42 -20.35
CA THR A 57 -13.99 -2.07 -19.33
C THR A 57 -14.60 -1.11 -18.31
N LEU A 58 -14.35 0.20 -18.45
CA LEU A 58 -14.87 1.22 -17.54
C LEU A 58 -16.40 1.14 -17.44
N LYS A 59 -16.91 1.03 -16.22
CA LYS A 59 -18.33 1.07 -15.89
C LYS A 59 -18.55 1.96 -14.67
N THR A 60 -19.66 2.70 -14.66
CA THR A 60 -20.06 3.49 -13.49
C THR A 60 -21.40 3.01 -12.96
N GLU A 61 -21.46 2.62 -11.69
CA GLU A 61 -22.68 2.16 -11.04
C GLU A 61 -22.69 2.65 -9.58
N ASN A 62 -23.81 3.21 -9.11
CA ASN A 62 -24.00 3.65 -7.72
C ASN A 62 -22.86 4.53 -7.17
N GLY A 63 -22.32 5.44 -7.98
CA GLY A 63 -21.22 6.33 -7.59
C GLY A 63 -19.81 5.70 -7.64
N ILE A 64 -19.71 4.46 -8.11
CA ILE A 64 -18.45 3.72 -8.20
C ILE A 64 -18.08 3.55 -9.67
N ALA A 65 -16.93 4.10 -10.06
CA ALA A 65 -16.29 3.79 -11.33
C ALA A 65 -15.43 2.54 -11.18
N THR A 66 -15.61 1.56 -12.05
CA THR A 66 -14.88 0.28 -12.01
C THR A 66 -14.24 0.01 -13.35
N LEU A 67 -13.02 -0.54 -13.34
CA LEU A 67 -12.34 -1.04 -14.53
C LEU A 67 -11.44 -2.21 -14.17
N ASN A 68 -11.12 -3.05 -15.15
CA ASN A 68 -10.24 -4.19 -14.95
C ASN A 68 -8.77 -3.76 -15.09
N ILE A 69 -7.92 -4.34 -14.24
CA ILE A 69 -6.46 -4.28 -14.35
C ILE A 69 -5.96 -5.71 -14.52
N ILE A 70 -5.10 -5.96 -15.49
CA ILE A 70 -4.50 -7.28 -15.71
C ILE A 70 -3.00 -7.25 -15.48
N HIS A 71 -2.49 -8.25 -14.77
CA HIS A 71 -1.04 -8.49 -14.71
C HIS A 71 -0.59 -9.16 -16.02
N GLN A 72 0.28 -8.51 -16.79
CA GLN A 72 0.68 -8.94 -18.14
C GLN A 72 1.31 -10.33 -18.20
N ARG A 73 2.11 -10.71 -17.19
CA ARG A 73 2.70 -12.06 -17.09
C ARG A 73 1.75 -13.11 -16.54
N THR A 74 1.13 -12.89 -15.38
CA THR A 74 0.31 -13.93 -14.73
C THR A 74 -1.11 -14.02 -15.28
N LYS A 75 -1.53 -13.02 -16.08
CA LYS A 75 -2.88 -12.89 -16.65
C LYS A 75 -4.01 -12.90 -15.62
N VAL A 76 -3.69 -12.64 -14.36
CA VAL A 76 -4.70 -12.59 -13.29
C VAL A 76 -5.46 -11.28 -13.40
N PRO A 77 -6.80 -11.32 -13.54
CA PRO A 77 -7.63 -10.13 -13.58
C PRO A 77 -7.90 -9.59 -12.17
N LEU A 78 -7.66 -8.29 -12.02
CA LEU A 78 -8.04 -7.49 -10.87
C LEU A 78 -9.13 -6.50 -11.30
N GLN A 79 -9.88 -6.00 -10.33
CA GLN A 79 -10.80 -4.88 -10.51
C GLN A 79 -10.31 -3.70 -9.69
N LEU A 80 -10.15 -2.55 -10.35
CA LEU A 80 -10.04 -1.25 -9.71
C LEU A 80 -11.44 -0.70 -9.46
N GLN A 81 -11.66 -0.16 -8.28
CA GLN A 81 -12.82 0.65 -7.93
C GLN A 81 -12.32 2.04 -7.54
N VAL A 82 -12.84 3.07 -8.21
CA VAL A 82 -12.63 4.48 -7.93
C VAL A 82 -13.95 5.06 -7.45
N ILE A 83 -13.99 5.48 -6.19
CA ILE A 83 -15.21 5.87 -5.49
C ILE A 83 -15.08 7.36 -5.14
N ALA A 84 -16.03 8.17 -5.62
CA ALA A 84 -16.15 9.56 -5.19
C ALA A 84 -16.90 9.56 -3.87
N VAL A 85 -16.35 10.24 -2.88
CA VAL A 85 -16.90 10.35 -1.55
C VAL A 85 -17.11 11.82 -1.25
N GLU A 86 -18.28 12.13 -0.68
CA GLU A 86 -18.66 13.48 -0.26
C GLU A 86 -17.52 14.17 0.51
N GLY A 87 -17.29 15.45 0.21
CA GLY A 87 -16.18 16.22 0.80
C GLY A 87 -14.88 16.14 0.01
N ASN A 88 -14.94 15.91 -1.30
CA ASN A 88 -13.78 15.88 -2.21
C ASN A 88 -12.78 14.76 -1.87
N ILE A 89 -13.30 13.58 -1.50
CA ILE A 89 -12.49 12.41 -1.16
C ILE A 89 -12.54 11.40 -2.30
N VAL A 90 -11.36 10.93 -2.72
CA VAL A 90 -11.24 9.84 -3.69
C VAL A 90 -10.81 8.58 -2.95
N ARG A 91 -11.66 7.55 -2.92
CA ARG A 91 -11.34 6.25 -2.34
C ARG A 91 -11.07 5.23 -3.45
N LEU A 92 -9.95 4.52 -3.31
CA LEU A 92 -9.53 3.49 -4.27
C LEU A 92 -9.56 2.11 -3.61
N LYS A 93 -10.06 1.11 -4.34
CA LYS A 93 -9.94 -0.30 -3.95
C LYS A 93 -9.43 -1.11 -5.14
N ILE A 94 -8.51 -2.03 -4.90
CA ILE A 94 -8.09 -3.05 -5.88
C ILE A 94 -8.43 -4.43 -5.30
N LYS A 95 -9.18 -5.23 -6.05
CA LYS A 95 -9.59 -6.58 -5.66
C LYS A 95 -9.29 -7.57 -6.77
N GLU A 96 -9.20 -8.86 -6.44
CA GLU A 96 -9.27 -9.90 -7.48
C GLU A 96 -10.67 -9.92 -8.07
N LEU A 97 -10.79 -10.02 -9.39
CA LEU A 97 -12.10 -10.10 -10.05
C LEU A 97 -12.81 -11.42 -9.72
N SER A 98 -12.04 -12.50 -9.51
CA SER A 98 -12.57 -13.83 -9.16
C SER A 98 -11.59 -14.56 -8.22
N PRO A 99 -11.57 -14.21 -6.91
CA PRO A 99 -10.64 -14.81 -5.97
C PRO A 99 -11.05 -16.24 -5.58
N LEU A 100 -10.06 -17.08 -5.22
CA LEU A 100 -10.30 -18.43 -4.67
C LEU A 100 -11.14 -18.42 -3.38
N LYS A 101 -11.03 -17.35 -2.60
CA LYS A 101 -11.87 -17.04 -1.44
C LYS A 101 -11.90 -15.53 -1.23
N PRO A 102 -12.93 -14.97 -0.58
CA PRO A 102 -12.97 -13.54 -0.30
C PRO A 102 -11.69 -13.05 0.38
N ARG A 103 -11.17 -11.90 -0.07
CA ARG A 103 -10.11 -11.19 0.64
C ARG A 103 -10.70 -10.46 1.83
N TYR A 104 -9.94 -10.39 2.91
CA TYR A 104 -10.35 -9.66 4.09
C TYR A 104 -10.56 -8.18 3.77
N GLU A 105 -11.74 -7.66 4.09
CA GLU A 105 -12.03 -6.23 4.15
C GLU A 105 -12.20 -5.87 5.62
N VAL A 106 -11.51 -4.80 6.05
CA VAL A 106 -11.47 -4.39 7.46
C VAL A 106 -12.87 -3.94 7.90
N PRO A 107 -13.52 -4.66 8.83
CA PRO A 107 -14.78 -4.23 9.42
C PRO A 107 -14.51 -3.24 10.57
N ASP A 108 -15.57 -2.58 11.04
CA ASP A 108 -15.64 -1.84 12.31
C ASP A 108 -14.73 -0.61 12.49
N VAL A 109 -13.81 -0.32 11.56
CA VAL A 109 -12.97 0.89 11.59
C VAL A 109 -13.73 2.12 11.08
N LEU A 110 -14.60 1.94 10.08
CA LEU A 110 -15.48 3.00 9.62
C LEU A 110 -16.69 3.07 10.56
N VAL A 111 -16.88 4.22 11.21
CA VAL A 111 -18.04 4.48 12.07
C VAL A 111 -19.35 4.43 11.27
N LYS A 112 -19.29 4.84 9.99
CA LYS A 112 -20.39 4.76 9.02
C LYS A 112 -19.79 4.64 7.62
N GLU A 113 -20.49 3.97 6.71
CA GLU A 113 -20.12 4.01 5.29
C GLU A 113 -20.21 5.45 4.75
N PRO A 114 -19.14 5.96 4.10
CA PRO A 114 -19.15 7.31 3.53
C PRO A 114 -20.22 7.47 2.45
N THR A 115 -20.83 8.66 2.38
CA THR A 115 -21.75 9.01 1.29
C THR A 115 -20.97 9.03 -0.03
N THR A 116 -21.37 8.20 -0.98
CA THR A 116 -20.76 8.15 -2.30
C THR A 116 -21.43 9.12 -3.26
N GLU A 117 -20.64 9.80 -4.07
CA GLU A 117 -21.11 10.64 -5.17
C GLU A 117 -20.73 9.99 -6.51
N ARG A 118 -21.19 10.54 -7.64
CA ARG A 118 -20.91 9.98 -8.97
C ARG A 118 -19.91 10.84 -9.72
N PHE A 119 -18.72 10.29 -10.01
CA PHE A 119 -17.75 10.93 -10.91
C PHE A 119 -18.37 11.29 -12.27
N ASN A 120 -17.98 12.46 -12.78
CA ASN A 120 -18.15 12.81 -14.18
C ASN A 120 -17.01 12.19 -15.00
N ILE A 121 -17.32 11.59 -16.14
CA ILE A 121 -16.28 11.12 -17.06
C ILE A 121 -15.95 12.29 -17.99
N LEU A 122 -14.77 12.88 -17.85
CA LEU A 122 -14.31 13.97 -18.71
C LEU A 122 -13.65 13.47 -19.98
N LEU A 123 -12.94 12.35 -19.88
CA LEU A 123 -12.19 11.76 -20.98
C LEU A 123 -12.20 10.24 -20.86
N GLN A 124 -12.39 9.56 -22.00
CA GLN A 124 -12.24 8.12 -22.10
C GLN A 124 -11.61 7.79 -23.46
N GLU A 125 -10.30 7.63 -23.45
CA GLU A 125 -9.49 7.29 -24.62
C GLU A 125 -8.87 5.89 -24.45
N THR A 126 -8.11 5.46 -25.46
CA THR A 126 -7.44 4.15 -25.45
C THR A 126 -6.34 4.08 -24.38
N GLU A 127 -5.65 5.18 -24.12
CA GLU A 127 -4.49 5.21 -23.21
C GLU A 127 -4.79 5.84 -21.85
N THR A 128 -5.85 6.65 -21.75
CA THR A 128 -6.18 7.38 -20.52
C THR A 128 -7.68 7.55 -20.30
N VAL A 129 -8.09 7.57 -19.03
CA VAL A 129 -9.42 7.98 -18.57
C VAL A 129 -9.26 9.09 -17.54
N VAL A 130 -10.09 10.12 -17.63
CA VAL A 130 -10.14 11.20 -16.65
C VAL A 130 -11.52 11.25 -16.01
N LEU A 131 -11.55 11.04 -14.69
CA LEU A 131 -12.75 11.15 -13.87
C LEU A 131 -12.68 12.44 -13.05
N GLU A 132 -13.74 13.24 -13.06
CA GLU A 132 -13.83 14.47 -12.26
C GLU A 132 -14.77 14.26 -11.08
N HIS A 133 -14.27 14.61 -9.89
CA HIS A 133 -15.03 14.57 -8.67
C HIS A 133 -16.19 15.58 -8.73
N PRO A 134 -17.39 15.28 -8.23
CA PRO A 134 -18.56 16.17 -8.32
C PRO A 134 -18.39 17.56 -7.71
N SER A 135 -17.44 17.71 -6.78
CA SER A 135 -17.03 19.02 -6.26
C SER A 135 -16.40 19.95 -7.30
N GLY A 136 -16.01 19.43 -8.48
CA GLY A 136 -15.35 20.16 -9.57
C GLY A 136 -13.88 20.47 -9.33
N THR A 137 -13.32 20.05 -8.19
CA THR A 137 -11.96 20.43 -7.77
C THR A 137 -10.92 19.37 -8.09
N SER A 138 -11.23 18.09 -7.86
CA SER A 138 -10.29 16.98 -8.05
C SER A 138 -10.58 16.17 -9.30
N LYS A 139 -9.52 15.78 -10.01
CA LYS A 139 -9.57 14.87 -11.16
C LYS A 139 -8.67 13.67 -10.92
N VAL A 140 -9.12 12.50 -11.34
CA VAL A 140 -8.41 11.22 -11.28
C VAL A 140 -8.08 10.81 -12.71
N HIS A 141 -6.79 10.83 -13.03
CA HIS A 141 -6.25 10.44 -14.33
C HIS A 141 -5.75 9.00 -14.23
N ILE A 142 -6.29 8.09 -15.03
CA ILE A 142 -5.95 6.67 -15.02
C ILE A 142 -5.27 6.34 -16.34
N ASN A 143 -3.99 6.02 -16.30
CA ASN A 143 -3.22 5.62 -17.48
C ASN A 143 -3.26 4.09 -17.65
N SER A 144 -3.31 3.64 -18.91
CA SER A 144 -3.44 2.22 -19.24
C SER A 144 -2.16 1.42 -18.99
N GLN A 145 -1.03 1.80 -19.60
CA GLN A 145 0.18 0.98 -19.64
C GLN A 145 1.48 1.82 -19.54
N PRO A 146 2.30 1.64 -18.49
CA PRO A 146 1.97 0.89 -17.28
C PRO A 146 0.80 1.55 -16.53
N PHE A 147 -0.03 0.72 -15.89
CA PHE A 147 -1.14 1.21 -15.08
C PHE A 147 -0.63 2.20 -14.03
N SER A 148 -1.15 3.42 -14.03
CA SER A 148 -0.87 4.40 -12.99
C SER A 148 -2.07 5.31 -12.79
N ILE A 149 -2.15 5.92 -11.61
CA ILE A 149 -3.18 6.92 -11.31
C ILE A 149 -2.49 8.20 -10.86
N MET A 150 -2.94 9.33 -11.38
CA MET A 150 -2.55 10.65 -10.88
C MET A 150 -3.79 11.40 -10.43
N VAL A 151 -3.74 11.96 -9.21
CA VAL A 151 -4.80 12.81 -8.69
C VAL A 151 -4.34 14.25 -8.78
N THR A 152 -5.15 15.10 -9.42
CA THR A 152 -4.90 16.54 -9.54
C THR A 152 -6.00 17.32 -8.87
N GLN A 153 -5.69 18.47 -8.27
CA GLN A 153 -6.68 19.43 -7.77
C GLN A 153 -6.34 20.81 -8.32
N GLU A 154 -7.33 21.50 -8.89
CA GLU A 154 -7.13 22.82 -9.53
C GLU A 154 -5.95 22.80 -10.53
N ASP A 155 -5.89 21.72 -11.33
CA ASP A 155 -4.86 21.43 -12.33
C ASP A 155 -3.42 21.28 -11.79
N LYS A 156 -3.25 21.14 -10.46
CA LYS A 156 -1.98 20.80 -9.82
C LYS A 156 -1.96 19.33 -9.42
N ALA A 157 -0.87 18.62 -9.72
CA ALA A 157 -0.68 17.25 -9.25
C ALA A 157 -0.53 17.22 -7.73
N LEU A 158 -1.39 16.42 -7.07
CA LEU A 158 -1.33 16.22 -5.62
C LEU A 158 -0.49 14.98 -5.27
N PHE A 159 -0.83 13.83 -5.84
CA PHE A 159 -0.10 12.59 -5.63
C PHE A 159 -0.32 11.60 -6.78
N GLY A 160 0.64 10.69 -6.94
CA GLY A 160 0.59 9.58 -7.89
C GLY A 160 0.52 8.24 -7.17
N ILE A 161 -0.22 7.30 -7.76
CA ILE A 161 -0.33 5.92 -7.30
C ILE A 161 0.21 5.03 -8.41
N ASN A 162 1.10 4.12 -8.00
CA ASN A 162 1.87 3.29 -8.92
C ASN A 162 2.70 4.11 -9.94
N SER A 163 3.01 5.37 -9.64
CA SER A 163 3.83 6.23 -10.51
C SER A 163 5.24 5.70 -10.73
N GLN A 164 5.80 5.00 -9.75
CA GLN A 164 7.10 4.33 -9.81
C GLN A 164 7.00 2.83 -10.12
N GLY A 165 5.80 2.32 -10.42
CA GLY A 165 5.60 0.93 -10.82
C GLY A 165 5.64 -0.13 -9.71
N PHE A 166 5.61 0.25 -8.44
CA PHE A 166 5.68 -0.68 -7.29
C PHE A 166 4.37 -1.39 -6.90
N LEU A 167 3.27 -1.21 -7.64
CA LEU A 167 2.06 -1.99 -7.40
C LEU A 167 2.40 -3.48 -7.47
N TYR A 168 2.04 -4.21 -6.42
CA TYR A 168 2.29 -5.63 -6.34
C TYR A 168 1.17 -6.32 -5.57
N PHE A 169 0.42 -7.14 -6.29
CA PHE A 169 -0.75 -7.85 -5.79
C PHE A 169 -0.52 -9.36 -5.88
N GLU A 170 -0.29 -10.00 -4.75
CA GLU A 170 -0.12 -11.45 -4.66
C GLU A 170 -1.49 -12.14 -4.71
N HIS A 171 -1.92 -12.56 -5.91
CA HIS A 171 -3.15 -13.31 -6.12
C HIS A 171 -3.18 -14.62 -5.32
N LEU A 172 -4.37 -15.07 -4.94
CA LEU A 172 -4.52 -16.31 -4.18
C LEU A 172 -4.17 -17.51 -5.07
N ARG A 173 -3.39 -18.45 -4.54
CA ARG A 173 -3.00 -19.68 -5.23
C ARG A 173 -3.48 -20.88 -4.46
N LEU A 174 -3.78 -21.97 -5.17
CA LEU A 174 -3.97 -23.26 -4.54
C LEU A 174 -2.68 -23.66 -3.81
N PRO A 175 -2.79 -24.40 -2.69
CA PRO A 175 -1.62 -24.97 -2.05
C PRO A 175 -0.82 -25.80 -3.07
N PRO A 176 0.52 -25.74 -3.06
CA PRO A 176 1.32 -26.59 -3.93
C PRO A 176 1.01 -28.05 -3.64
N GLU A 177 0.90 -28.87 -4.69
CA GLU A 177 0.76 -30.32 -4.52
C GLU A 177 1.93 -30.87 -3.71
N LYS A 178 1.63 -31.76 -2.75
CA LYS A 178 2.67 -32.46 -1.99
C LYS A 178 3.49 -33.29 -2.97
N ARG A 179 4.70 -32.83 -3.31
CA ARG A 179 5.69 -33.65 -4.00
C ARG A 179 6.11 -34.77 -3.04
N TYR A 180 5.50 -35.94 -3.16
CA TYR A 180 6.05 -37.14 -2.53
C TYR A 180 7.39 -37.42 -3.21
N LYS A 181 8.49 -37.29 -2.46
CA LYS A 181 9.77 -37.84 -2.90
C LYS A 181 9.63 -39.35 -2.87
N ILE A 182 9.57 -39.99 -4.02
CA ILE A 182 9.79 -41.43 -4.12
C ILE A 182 11.29 -41.62 -3.86
N SER A 183 11.64 -42.05 -2.65
CA SER A 183 12.97 -42.57 -2.35
C SER A 183 13.10 -43.92 -3.04
N GLY A 184 13.88 -43.97 -4.12
CA GLY A 184 14.44 -45.22 -4.64
C GLY A 184 15.71 -45.60 -3.89
#